data_AF-A0A1Q3MIW3-F1
#
_entry.id   AF-A0A1Q3MIW3-F1
#
_cell.length_a   1.000
_cell.length_b   1.000
_cell.length_c   1.000
_cell.angle_alpha   90.00
_cell.angle_beta   90.00
_cell.angle_gamma   90.00
#
_symmetry.space_group_name_H-M   'P 1'
#
loop_
_entity.id
_entity.type
_entity.pdbx_description
1 polymer ?
#
loop_
_entity_poly.entity_id
_entity_poly.type
_entity_poly.pdbx_seq_one_letter_code
_entity_poly.pdbx_strand_id
1 'polypeptide(L)'
;MLGDGVAPEVREDQGERIHCYRWKDLEVLISQGPAKELAKQINGFENFAKTVLAQGKVTPQVKAVLQRIRDTKLIVGYVSEPESLDTDPRARQLYSELCKALRPLVLMDFQIFDYTGKLLLGPGGRFDP
;
A
#
# COMPACT_ATOMS: atom_id res chain seq x y z
N MET A 1 16.66 5.29 5.99
CA MET A 1 16.82 4.41 4.82
C MET A 1 15.91 3.22 5.01
N LEU A 2 15.19 2.80 3.98
CA LEU A 2 14.32 1.64 4.02
C LEU A 2 14.92 0.59 3.07
N GLY A 3 15.18 -0.62 3.55
CA GLY A 3 15.91 -1.67 2.79
C GLY A 3 17.42 -1.42 2.68
N ASP A 4 18.24 -2.45 2.95
CA ASP A 4 19.71 -2.59 2.76
C ASP A 4 20.63 -1.36 2.65
N GLY A 5 20.28 -0.22 3.27
CA GLY A 5 20.98 1.05 3.10
C GLY A 5 20.86 1.66 1.69
N VAL A 6 19.91 1.21 0.86
CA VAL A 6 19.70 1.77 -0.47
C VAL A 6 18.87 3.06 -0.34
N ALA A 7 19.43 4.18 -0.78
CA ALA A 7 18.68 5.43 -0.88
C ALA A 7 17.86 5.43 -2.19
N PRO A 8 16.56 5.76 -2.14
CA PRO A 8 15.77 5.81 -3.36
C PRO A 8 16.12 7.04 -4.20
N GLU A 9 16.04 6.89 -5.51
CA GLU A 9 15.87 8.03 -6.41
C GLU A 9 14.44 8.58 -6.22
N VAL A 10 14.30 9.89 -6.00
CA VAL A 10 12.99 10.53 -5.81
C VAL A 10 12.60 11.27 -7.08
N ARG A 11 11.40 10.99 -7.58
CA ARG A 11 10.82 11.63 -8.77
C ARG A 11 9.44 12.18 -8.45
N GLU A 12 9.04 13.19 -9.22
CA GLU A 12 7.65 13.67 -9.23
C GLU A 12 7.03 13.32 -10.58
N ASP A 13 5.86 12.70 -10.56
CA ASP A 13 5.10 12.36 -11.77
C ASP A 13 3.61 12.60 -11.52
N GLN A 14 2.97 13.41 -12.37
CA GLN A 14 1.54 13.77 -12.26
C GLN A 14 1.07 14.23 -10.86
N GLY A 15 1.96 14.81 -10.06
CA GLY A 15 1.68 15.24 -8.69
C GLY A 15 1.84 14.16 -7.62
N GLU A 16 2.31 12.96 -8.00
CA GLU A 16 2.77 11.90 -7.10
C GLU A 16 4.24 12.07 -6.77
N ARG A 17 4.61 11.73 -5.54
CA ARG A 17 6.01 11.54 -5.17
C ARG A 17 6.35 10.06 -5.27
N ILE A 18 7.30 9.71 -6.12
CA ILE A 18 7.71 8.33 -6.38
C ILE A 18 9.13 8.13 -5.82
N HIS A 19 9.29 7.12 -4.97
CA HIS A 19 10.58 6.64 -4.47
C HIS A 19 10.95 5.35 -5.21
N CYS A 20 12.05 5.39 -5.97
CA CYS A 20 12.52 4.28 -6.79
C CYS A 20 13.76 3.64 -6.16
N TYR A 21 13.65 2.37 -5.78
CA TYR A 21 14.74 1.54 -5.28
C TYR A 21 15.17 0.57 -6.38
N ARG A 22 16.46 0.55 -6.72
CA ARG A 22 17.00 -0.27 -7.80
C ARG A 22 18.11 -1.20 -7.33
N TRP A 23 18.00 -2.46 -7.75
CA TRP A 23 19.08 -3.43 -7.77
C TRP A 23 19.31 -3.88 -9.23
N LYS A 24 20.32 -4.72 -9.46
CA LYS A 24 20.71 -5.17 -10.82
C LYS A 24 19.55 -5.84 -11.59
N ASP A 25 18.65 -6.48 -10.88
CA ASP A 25 17.62 -7.41 -11.36
C ASP A 25 16.22 -7.09 -10.81
N LEU A 26 16.07 -6.00 -10.07
CA LEU A 26 14.83 -5.64 -9.38
C LEU A 26 14.68 -4.12 -9.33
N GLU A 27 13.52 -3.63 -9.77
CA GLU A 27 13.08 -2.27 -9.50
C GLU A 27 11.85 -2.30 -8.59
N VAL A 28 11.86 -1.43 -7.59
CA VAL A 28 10.76 -1.24 -6.66
C VAL A 28 10.36 0.22 -6.60
N LEU A 29 9.10 0.49 -6.90
CA LEU A 29 8.51 1.81 -6.91
C LEU A 29 7.54 1.95 -5.73
N ILE A 30 7.76 2.98 -4.93
CA ILE A 30 6.83 3.39 -3.88
C ILE A 30 6.23 4.72 -4.29
N SER A 31 4.96 4.73 -4.65
CA SER A 31 4.25 5.96 -4.98
C SER A 31 3.48 6.49 -3.78
N GLN A 32 3.60 7.79 -3.56
CA GLN A 32 2.76 8.55 -2.64
C GLN A 32 1.80 9.36 -3.50
N GLY A 33 0.56 8.87 -3.62
CA GLY A 33 -0.44 9.41 -4.54
C GLY A 33 -0.86 10.85 -4.21
N PRO A 34 -1.40 11.62 -5.17
CA PRO A 34 -1.84 12.99 -4.95
C PRO A 34 -3.20 12.96 -4.26
N ALA A 35 -3.47 13.94 -3.40
CA ALA A 35 -4.76 14.04 -2.69
C ALA A 35 -6.00 14.03 -3.63
N LYS A 36 -5.82 14.36 -4.92
CA LYS A 36 -6.89 14.42 -5.93
C LYS A 36 -7.49 13.04 -6.28
N GLU A 37 -6.68 11.98 -6.30
CA GLU A 37 -7.15 10.61 -6.60
C GLU A 37 -7.45 9.80 -5.32
N LEU A 38 -7.13 10.37 -4.15
CA LEU A 38 -7.28 9.72 -2.85
C LEU A 38 -8.72 9.22 -2.61
N ALA A 39 -9.73 10.03 -2.95
CA ALA A 39 -11.13 9.64 -2.77
C ALA A 39 -11.51 8.42 -3.63
N LYS A 40 -11.03 8.37 -4.88
CA LYS A 40 -11.28 7.23 -5.78
C LYS A 40 -10.60 5.97 -5.24
N GLN A 41 -9.35 6.08 -4.81
CA GLN A 41 -8.59 4.95 -4.26
C GLN A 41 -9.16 4.44 -2.94
N ILE A 42 -9.59 5.33 -2.03
CA ILE A 42 -10.29 4.97 -0.78
C ILE A 42 -11.58 4.21 -1.10
N ASN A 43 -12.36 4.68 -2.07
CA ASN A 43 -13.60 4.01 -2.47
C ASN A 43 -13.34 2.60 -3.04
N GLY A 44 -12.34 2.45 -3.90
CA GLY A 44 -11.92 1.14 -4.41
C GLY A 44 -11.52 0.19 -3.28
N PHE A 45 -10.75 0.69 -2.32
CA PHE A 45 -10.35 -0.06 -1.13
C PHE A 45 -11.51 -0.45 -0.23
N GLU A 46 -12.45 0.47 0.00
CA GLU A 46 -13.63 0.20 0.82
C GLU A 46 -14.47 -0.93 0.18
N ASN A 47 -14.62 -0.90 -1.15
CA ASN A 47 -15.32 -1.95 -1.88
C ASN A 47 -14.61 -3.29 -1.80
N PHE A 48 -13.29 -3.30 -1.99
CA PHE A 48 -12.49 -4.50 -1.82
C PHE A 48 -12.59 -5.09 -0.41
N ALA A 49 -12.44 -4.24 0.61
CA ALA A 49 -12.52 -4.62 2.00
C ALA A 49 -13.89 -5.21 2.35
N LYS A 50 -14.99 -4.66 1.81
CA LYS A 50 -16.33 -5.25 1.96
C LYS A 50 -16.39 -6.65 1.38
N THR A 51 -15.86 -6.87 0.19
CA THR A 51 -15.87 -8.19 -0.47
C THR A 51 -15.09 -9.22 0.35
N VAL A 52 -13.88 -8.89 0.77
CA VAL A 52 -12.98 -9.81 1.47
C VAL A 52 -13.39 -10.04 2.93
N LEU A 53 -13.67 -8.97 3.67
CA LEU A 53 -13.89 -9.06 5.12
C LEU A 53 -15.32 -9.45 5.49
N ALA A 54 -16.30 -9.06 4.68
CA ALA A 54 -17.68 -9.29 5.08
C ALA A 54 -18.05 -10.76 4.94
N GLN A 55 -17.67 -11.47 3.88
CA GLN A 55 -18.22 -12.81 3.57
C GLN A 55 -19.75 -12.89 3.79
N GLY A 56 -20.47 -11.77 3.59
CA GLY A 56 -21.90 -11.60 3.88
C GLY A 56 -22.29 -11.08 5.28
N LYS A 57 -21.38 -10.84 6.23
CA LYS A 57 -21.63 -10.35 7.59
C LYS A 57 -20.70 -9.20 8.01
N VAL A 58 -21.30 -8.04 8.32
CA VAL A 58 -20.57 -6.87 8.82
C VAL A 58 -20.46 -6.95 10.36
N THR A 59 -19.31 -7.42 10.85
CA THR A 59 -19.01 -7.45 12.30
C THR A 59 -18.51 -6.07 12.80
N PRO A 60 -18.50 -5.79 14.12
CA PRO A 60 -17.91 -4.56 14.65
C PRO A 60 -16.45 -4.34 14.24
N GLN A 61 -15.67 -5.43 14.13
CA GLN A 61 -14.30 -5.38 13.67
C GLN A 61 -14.21 -4.93 12.20
N VAL A 62 -15.08 -5.45 11.34
CA VAL A 62 -15.18 -5.00 9.94
C VAL A 62 -15.57 -3.54 9.84
N LYS A 63 -16.52 -3.06 10.67
CA LYS A 63 -16.89 -1.63 10.71
C LYS A 63 -15.71 -0.75 11.10
N ALA A 64 -14.91 -1.16 12.08
CA ALA A 64 -13.72 -0.40 12.51
C ALA A 64 -12.68 -0.27 11.39
N VAL A 65 -12.44 -1.36 10.65
CA VAL A 65 -11.52 -1.36 9.49
C VAL A 65 -12.05 -0.43 8.38
N LEU A 66 -13.33 -0.55 8.02
CA LEU A 66 -13.95 0.30 7.00
C LEU A 66 -13.91 1.79 7.38
N GLN A 67 -14.16 2.12 8.64
CA GLN A 67 -14.08 3.50 9.12
C GLN A 67 -12.65 4.05 8.96
N ARG A 68 -11.63 3.24 9.22
CA ARG A 68 -10.24 3.67 9.09
C ARG A 68 -9.76 3.82 7.65
N ILE A 69 -10.28 3.01 6.75
CA ILE A 69 -10.10 3.21 5.31
C ILE A 69 -10.63 4.59 4.92
N ARG A 70 -11.80 4.98 5.41
CA ARG A 70 -12.39 6.31 5.15
C ARG A 70 -11.62 7.47 5.78
N ASP A 71 -11.08 7.25 6.98
CA ASP A 71 -10.31 8.27 7.71
C ASP A 71 -8.87 8.43 7.19
N THR A 72 -8.44 7.57 6.25
CA THR A 72 -7.11 7.62 5.65
C THR A 72 -6.92 8.91 4.86
N LYS A 73 -5.76 9.54 5.05
CA LYS A 73 -5.37 10.77 4.33
C LYS A 73 -4.21 10.57 3.36
N LEU A 74 -3.67 9.35 3.32
CA LEU A 74 -2.48 9.01 2.56
C LEU A 74 -2.50 7.55 2.13
N ILE A 75 -2.29 7.33 0.83
CA ILE A 75 -2.13 6.01 0.23
C ILE A 75 -0.71 5.91 -0.30
N VAL A 76 -0.06 4.81 0.04
CA VAL A 76 1.25 4.43 -0.47
C VAL A 76 1.06 3.18 -1.33
N GLY A 77 1.33 3.32 -2.63
CA GLY A 77 1.33 2.23 -3.60
C GLY A 77 2.71 1.61 -3.72
N TYR A 78 2.77 0.29 -3.92
CA TYR A 78 4.02 -0.44 -4.12
C TYR A 78 3.99 -1.26 -5.41
N VAL A 79 4.95 -1.06 -6.30
CA VAL A 79 5.16 -1.90 -7.50
C VAL A 79 6.55 -2.53 -7.44
N SER A 80 6.65 -3.83 -7.72
CA SER A 80 7.93 -4.51 -7.94
C SER A 80 7.97 -5.13 -9.33
N GLU A 81 9.05 -4.87 -10.07
CA GLU A 81 9.28 -5.45 -11.38
C GLU A 81 10.60 -6.24 -11.45
N PRO A 82 10.60 -7.45 -12.05
CA PRO A 82 9.42 -8.25 -12.43
C PRO A 82 8.68 -8.72 -11.17
N GLU A 83 7.35 -8.86 -11.20
CA GLU A 83 6.47 -9.19 -10.05
C GLU A 83 7.13 -10.09 -8.99
N SER A 84 7.63 -9.49 -7.89
CA SER A 84 8.56 -10.18 -6.99
C SER A 84 8.46 -9.80 -5.53
N LEU A 85 7.41 -9.08 -5.11
CA LEU A 85 7.15 -8.88 -3.68
C LEU A 85 7.21 -10.22 -2.92
N ASP A 86 6.72 -11.31 -3.53
CA ASP A 86 6.72 -12.63 -2.91
C ASP A 86 7.86 -13.57 -3.27
N THR A 87 8.78 -13.13 -4.11
CA THR A 87 9.87 -13.99 -4.58
C THR A 87 11.25 -13.42 -4.26
N ASP A 88 11.36 -12.11 -4.07
CA ASP A 88 12.61 -11.44 -3.77
C ASP A 88 12.72 -10.98 -2.29
N PRO A 89 13.75 -11.43 -1.55
CA PRO A 89 13.92 -11.06 -0.15
C PRO A 89 14.13 -9.54 0.06
N ARG A 90 14.70 -8.82 -0.92
CA ARG A 90 14.95 -7.37 -0.82
C ARG A 90 13.65 -6.58 -0.87
N ALA A 91 12.76 -6.94 -1.81
CA ALA A 91 11.41 -6.41 -1.91
C ALA A 91 10.61 -6.65 -0.61
N ARG A 92 10.64 -7.88 -0.08
CA ARG A 92 9.98 -8.26 1.18
C ARG A 92 10.50 -7.46 2.37
N GLN A 93 11.81 -7.30 2.48
CA GLN A 93 12.43 -6.56 3.56
C GLN A 93 12.03 -5.09 3.51
N LEU A 94 12.09 -4.46 2.32
CA LEU A 94 11.66 -3.08 2.14
C LEU A 94 10.20 -2.88 2.56
N TYR A 95 9.32 -3.80 2.14
CA TYR A 95 7.91 -3.81 2.54
C TYR A 95 7.72 -3.99 4.05
N SER A 96 8.46 -4.92 4.67
CA SER A 96 8.42 -5.13 6.11
C SER A 96 8.84 -3.88 6.89
N GLU A 97 9.90 -3.20 6.45
CA GLU A 97 10.37 -1.95 7.08
C GLU A 97 9.36 -0.81 6.92
N LEU A 98 8.68 -0.69 5.77
CA LEU A 98 7.57 0.24 5.59
C LEU A 98 6.43 -0.05 6.57
N CYS A 99 6.03 -1.31 6.70
CA CYS A 99 4.98 -1.74 7.63
C CYS A 99 5.35 -1.40 9.08
N LYS A 100 6.60 -1.64 9.50
CA LYS A 100 7.07 -1.30 10.84
C LYS A 100 7.10 0.21 11.09
N ALA A 101 7.63 0.98 10.13
CA ALA A 101 7.83 2.42 10.28
C ALA A 101 6.52 3.22 10.22
N LEU A 102 5.62 2.85 9.31
CA LEU A 102 4.38 3.59 9.03
C LEU A 102 3.16 3.04 9.77
N ARG A 103 3.25 1.80 10.28
CA ARG A 103 2.14 1.06 10.90
C ARG A 103 0.84 1.12 10.08
N PRO A 104 0.86 0.85 8.76
CA PRO A 104 -0.27 1.11 7.90
C PRO A 104 -1.40 0.09 8.06
N LEU A 105 -2.56 0.39 7.49
CA LEU A 105 -3.50 -0.64 7.06
C LEU A 105 -2.95 -1.23 5.76
N VAL A 106 -2.72 -2.53 5.75
CA VAL A 106 -2.04 -3.24 4.68
C VAL A 106 -3.03 -4.07 3.89
N LEU A 107 -2.93 -4.01 2.55
CA LEU A 107 -3.58 -4.94 1.64
C LEU A 107 -2.54 -5.82 0.94
N MET A 108 -2.68 -7.13 1.11
CA MET A 108 -1.81 -8.13 0.51
C MET A 108 -2.59 -9.44 0.35
N ASP A 109 -2.48 -10.13 -0.78
CA ASP A 109 -3.07 -11.45 -1.03
C ASP A 109 -4.53 -11.60 -0.65
N PHE A 110 -5.35 -10.61 -0.97
CA PHE A 110 -6.76 -10.58 -0.58
C PHE A 110 -6.99 -10.67 0.93
N GLN A 111 -6.06 -10.13 1.72
CA GLN A 111 -6.15 -10.00 3.17
C GLN A 111 -5.87 -8.57 3.59
N ILE A 112 -6.49 -8.16 4.70
CA ILE A 112 -6.27 -6.84 5.30
C ILE A 112 -5.61 -7.03 6.67
N PHE A 113 -4.43 -6.45 6.83
CA PHE A 113 -3.71 -6.42 8.12
C PHE A 113 -3.77 -5.01 8.69
N ASP A 114 -4.21 -4.91 9.94
CA ASP A 114 -4.49 -3.63 10.57
C ASP A 114 -3.52 -3.31 11.72
N TYR A 115 -2.61 -2.36 11.49
CA TYR A 115 -1.56 -1.96 12.43
C TYR A 115 -1.82 -0.64 13.20
N THR A 116 -3.08 -0.18 13.30
CA THR A 116 -3.49 1.08 14.01
C THR A 116 -3.14 2.43 13.35
N GLY A 117 -2.44 2.46 12.22
CA GLY A 117 -2.11 3.71 11.51
C GLY A 117 -3.24 4.33 10.67
N LYS A 118 -3.02 5.59 10.27
CA LYS A 118 -3.89 6.40 9.38
C LYS A 118 -3.41 6.40 7.91
N LEU A 119 -2.58 5.42 7.57
CA LEU A 119 -1.96 5.27 6.27
C LEU A 119 -2.38 3.93 5.69
N LEU A 120 -2.56 3.89 4.38
CA LEU A 120 -2.88 2.67 3.66
C LEU A 120 -1.70 2.28 2.78
N LEU A 121 -1.31 1.01 2.82
CA LEU A 121 -0.25 0.43 2.00
C LEU A 121 -0.84 -0.71 1.16
N GLY A 122 -0.68 -0.65 -0.16
CA GLY A 122 -1.20 -1.67 -1.08
C GLY A 122 -0.42 -1.75 -2.38
N PRO A 123 -0.75 -2.71 -3.26
CA PRO A 123 -0.12 -2.82 -4.57
C PRO A 123 -0.35 -1.53 -5.38
N GLY A 124 0.71 -1.07 -6.04
CA GLY A 124 0.67 0.05 -6.97
C GLY A 124 0.09 -0.43 -8.30
N GLY A 125 -0.83 0.35 -8.84
CA GLY A 125 -1.72 -0.08 -9.90
C GLY A 125 -3.13 0.36 -9.54
N ARG A 126 -3.87 0.87 -10.51
CA ARG A 126 -5.22 1.40 -10.27
C ARG A 126 -6.07 0.31 -9.61
N PHE A 127 -6.52 0.58 -8.38
CA PHE A 127 -7.67 -0.11 -7.78
C PHE A 127 -8.93 0.34 -8.55
N ASP A 128 -9.03 -0.02 -9.83
CA ASP A 128 -10.27 0.13 -10.56
C ASP A 128 -11.24 -0.99 -10.10
N PRO A 129 -12.50 -0.65 -9.85
CA PRO A 129 -13.54 -1.59 -9.41
C PRO A 129 -13.88 -2.65 -10.47
#